data_AF-A0A4S4DI41-F1
#
_entry.id   AF-A0A4S4DI41-F1
#
_cell.length_a   1.000
_cell.length_b   1.000
_cell.length_c   1.000
_cell.angle_alpha   90.00
_cell.angle_beta   90.00
_cell.angle_gamma   90.00
#
_symmetry.space_group_name_H-M   'P 1'
#
loop_
_entity.id
_entity.type
_entity.pdbx_description
1 polymer ?
#
loop_
_entity_poly.entity_id
_entity_poly.type
_entity_poly.pdbx_seq_one_letter_code
_entity_poly.pdbx_strand_id
1 'polypeptide(L)'
;MMALLNHSPTFPSVAGLNLLRQPPSSAAKPLPNELRISCSLSHLPNKQFKRAYTSVMIVPTGIGASIGGFAGDALPVARAIASVVDCLISHPNVLNAAMLYWPMPNVLYVEGYALDRFAEGAWALQLVHQNKVGLVLDAAIEEELRIRHLQVVDATRASLGLPVIEYIVTDTPLQVEKWVDLKTGQSTGRVKHPDSLLRAVQTLINQSSVNAIAVVARFPDDDIEDMNDYRQGLGIDLLAGVEAIISHLVVKEFQIPCAHAPALSPVPLSMSLCPKAAAEEIGYTFLPCVLAGLSNAPQYLVKNSKSLERGCILASDVDSVILPADACGGDGVIAFASFKQNKPLIITVDENRTVLNDTPDKIGIEAVKVSNYWEAIGVIAAHKAGIDPNSLRRNKISNIQCISAISSNGSAVSSARLFV
;
A
#
# COMPACT_ATOMS: atom_id res chain seq x y z
N MET A 1 21.14 -23.10 -57.77
CA MET A 1 20.01 -22.79 -58.67
C MET A 1 18.96 -22.04 -57.84
N MET A 2 18.66 -20.79 -58.24
CA MET A 2 17.52 -19.88 -57.93
C MET A 2 16.32 -20.48 -57.17
N ALA A 3 15.46 -19.78 -56.39
CA ALA A 3 15.20 -18.37 -56.03
C ALA A 3 14.11 -18.37 -54.91
N LEU A 4 14.19 -17.51 -53.88
CA LEU A 4 13.40 -16.28 -53.59
C LEU A 4 11.90 -16.40 -53.16
N LEU A 5 11.66 -15.90 -51.94
CA LEU A 5 10.69 -14.86 -51.49
C LEU A 5 9.17 -15.13 -51.31
N ASN A 6 8.77 -14.97 -50.03
CA ASN A 6 7.78 -14.03 -49.44
C ASN A 6 6.23 -14.22 -49.41
N HIS A 7 5.74 -13.99 -48.18
CA HIS A 7 4.56 -13.22 -47.70
C HIS A 7 3.16 -13.86 -47.49
N SER A 8 2.82 -13.93 -46.19
CA SER A 8 1.61 -13.48 -45.45
C SER A 8 0.17 -13.83 -45.92
N PRO A 9 -0.75 -14.24 -45.01
CA PRO A 9 -2.18 -14.15 -45.24
C PRO A 9 -2.84 -12.99 -44.45
N THR A 10 -3.72 -12.25 -45.13
CA THR A 10 -4.69 -11.29 -44.60
C THR A 10 -6.05 -11.98 -44.42
N PHE A 11 -6.73 -11.71 -43.30
CA PHE A 11 -8.12 -12.11 -43.06
C PHE A 11 -9.09 -11.08 -43.66
N PRO A 12 -10.22 -11.49 -44.29
CA PRO A 12 -11.21 -10.56 -44.82
C PRO A 12 -12.32 -10.22 -43.81
N SER A 13 -12.70 -8.94 -43.82
CA SER A 13 -13.86 -8.36 -43.12
C SER A 13 -15.06 -8.27 -44.09
N VAL A 14 -16.24 -8.71 -43.65
CA VAL A 14 -17.53 -8.60 -44.36
C VAL A 14 -18.54 -7.83 -43.50
N ALA A 15 -19.02 -6.71 -44.04
CA ALA A 15 -20.36 -6.11 -43.86
C ALA A 15 -20.36 -4.83 -44.73
N GLY A 16 -21.23 -4.58 -45.71
CA GLY A 16 -22.66 -4.81 -45.77
C GLY A 16 -23.35 -3.44 -45.85
N LEU A 17 -23.53 -2.91 -47.07
CA LEU A 17 -24.14 -1.60 -47.38
C LEU A 17 -25.57 -1.46 -46.82
N ASN A 18 -25.95 -0.23 -46.46
CA ASN A 18 -27.23 0.38 -46.86
C ASN A 18 -27.21 1.92 -46.67
N LEU A 19 -27.08 2.64 -47.79
CA LEU A 19 -27.32 4.08 -47.93
C LEU A 19 -28.69 4.26 -48.57
N LEU A 20 -29.65 4.85 -47.85
CA LEU A 20 -30.93 5.28 -48.40
C LEU A 20 -31.16 6.77 -48.14
N ARG A 21 -31.40 7.47 -49.26
CA ARG A 21 -31.73 8.88 -49.46
C ARG A 21 -32.96 9.32 -48.63
N GLN A 22 -32.88 10.53 -48.07
CA GLN A 22 -34.03 11.30 -47.60
C GLN A 22 -34.77 12.00 -48.76
N PRO A 23 -36.10 12.15 -48.71
CA PRO A 23 -36.84 13.15 -49.46
C PRO A 23 -37.21 14.37 -48.57
N PRO A 24 -37.51 15.55 -49.14
CA PRO A 24 -37.90 16.73 -48.37
C PRO A 24 -39.43 16.82 -48.27
N SER A 25 -39.96 17.14 -47.08
CA SER A 25 -41.36 17.56 -46.96
C SER A 25 -41.59 18.57 -45.82
N SER A 26 -41.99 19.77 -46.25
CA SER A 26 -43.04 20.64 -45.70
C SER A 26 -43.09 21.00 -44.21
N ALA A 27 -43.11 22.32 -44.02
CA ALA A 27 -43.43 23.09 -42.83
C ALA A 27 -44.63 22.60 -42.00
N ALA A 28 -44.42 22.49 -40.69
CA ALA A 28 -45.47 22.53 -39.67
C ALA A 28 -44.97 23.36 -38.46
N LYS A 29 -45.83 24.25 -37.97
CA LYS A 29 -45.59 25.24 -36.90
C LYS A 29 -45.33 24.58 -35.53
N PRO A 30 -44.54 25.17 -34.62
CA PRO A 30 -44.45 24.69 -33.25
C PRO A 30 -45.53 25.32 -32.35
N LEU A 31 -46.20 24.49 -31.54
CA LEU A 31 -46.95 24.90 -30.34
C LEU A 31 -46.07 24.72 -29.09
N PRO A 32 -46.29 25.50 -28.01
CA PRO A 32 -45.32 25.68 -26.94
C PRO A 32 -45.52 24.74 -25.74
N ASN A 33 -44.43 24.57 -24.98
CA ASN A 33 -44.34 24.06 -23.60
C ASN A 33 -44.71 22.59 -23.34
N GLU A 34 -43.70 21.73 -23.43
CA GLU A 34 -43.43 20.76 -22.37
C GLU A 34 -41.96 20.85 -21.97
N LEU A 35 -41.68 21.49 -20.84
CA LEU A 35 -40.41 21.32 -20.11
C LEU A 35 -40.40 19.88 -19.59
N ARG A 36 -39.89 18.94 -20.39
CA ARG A 36 -39.41 17.67 -19.87
C ARG A 36 -38.16 17.96 -19.05
N ILE A 37 -38.32 18.01 -17.73
CA ILE A 37 -37.20 17.91 -16.80
C ILE A 37 -36.70 16.46 -16.87
N SER A 38 -35.76 16.22 -17.78
CA SER A 38 -34.93 15.02 -17.76
C SER A 38 -33.94 15.18 -16.60
N CYS A 39 -34.22 14.52 -15.47
CA CYS A 39 -33.22 14.32 -14.42
C CYS A 39 -32.21 13.26 -14.86
N SER A 40 -31.44 13.56 -15.89
CA SER A 40 -30.18 12.88 -16.18
C SER A 40 -29.11 13.52 -15.28
N LEU A 41 -29.04 13.06 -14.03
CA LEU A 41 -27.90 13.27 -13.14
C LEU A 41 -26.73 12.39 -13.64
N SER A 42 -26.24 12.68 -14.83
CA SER A 42 -25.00 12.13 -15.36
C SER A 42 -24.04 13.29 -15.55
N HIS A 43 -23.04 13.33 -14.66
CA HIS A 43 -21.88 14.23 -14.68
C HIS A 43 -22.12 15.70 -14.33
N LEU A 44 -22.35 15.95 -13.03
CA LEU A 44 -21.84 17.16 -12.39
C LEU A 44 -20.47 16.83 -11.77
N PRO A 45 -19.44 17.67 -11.93
CA PRO A 45 -18.19 17.51 -11.18
C PRO A 45 -18.51 17.66 -9.69
N ASN A 46 -18.07 16.67 -8.90
CA ASN A 46 -18.27 16.54 -7.46
C ASN A 46 -18.19 17.88 -6.72
N LYS A 47 -19.33 18.51 -6.40
CA LYS A 47 -19.43 19.30 -5.18
C LYS A 47 -19.55 18.31 -4.02
N GLN A 48 -18.42 17.74 -3.62
CA GLN A 48 -18.36 16.93 -2.41
C GLN A 48 -18.62 17.85 -1.22
N PHE A 49 -19.79 17.73 -0.60
CA PHE A 49 -20.15 18.44 0.64
C PHE A 49 -19.44 17.85 1.88
N LYS A 50 -18.61 16.81 1.70
CA LYS A 50 -17.86 16.12 2.75
C LYS A 50 -16.40 15.98 2.30
N ARG A 51 -15.47 16.05 3.25
CA ARG A 51 -14.05 15.75 2.99
C ARG A 51 -13.90 14.30 2.50
N ALA A 52 -12.87 14.05 1.69
CA ALA A 52 -12.51 12.68 1.30
C ALA A 52 -12.12 11.86 2.54
N TYR A 53 -12.65 10.65 2.63
CA TYR A 53 -12.37 9.73 3.72
C TYR A 53 -11.09 8.96 3.45
N THR A 54 -10.05 9.20 4.25
CA THR A 54 -8.72 8.62 4.08
C THR A 54 -8.45 7.56 5.13
N SER A 55 -8.04 6.36 4.72
CA SER A 55 -7.61 5.30 5.64
C SER A 55 -6.15 4.94 5.47
N VAL A 56 -5.53 4.46 6.53
CA VAL A 56 -4.21 3.84 6.51
C VAL A 56 -4.36 2.37 6.87
N MET A 57 -3.81 1.46 6.06
CA MET A 57 -3.71 0.03 6.39
C MET A 57 -2.24 -0.33 6.63
N ILE A 58 -1.97 -0.89 7.80
CA ILE A 58 -0.63 -1.24 8.27
C ILE A 58 -0.59 -2.74 8.58
N VAL A 59 0.33 -3.45 7.96
CA VAL A 59 0.72 -4.81 8.35
C VAL A 59 2.26 -4.82 8.42
N PRO A 60 2.85 -4.63 9.62
CA PRO A 60 4.29 -4.45 9.72
C PRO A 60 5.05 -5.63 9.10
N THR A 61 6.17 -5.30 8.46
CA THR A 61 6.99 -6.27 7.75
C THR A 61 7.78 -7.13 8.74
N GLY A 62 7.90 -8.44 8.49
CA GLY A 62 8.79 -9.33 9.26
C GLY A 62 8.27 -9.80 10.62
N ILE A 63 7.00 -9.56 10.94
CA ILE A 63 6.38 -9.94 12.23
C ILE A 63 5.53 -11.21 12.17
N GLY A 64 5.53 -11.93 11.05
CA GLY A 64 4.74 -13.16 10.88
C GLY A 64 3.23 -12.94 10.95
N ALA A 65 2.74 -11.85 10.34
CA ALA A 65 1.31 -11.56 10.33
C ALA A 65 0.52 -12.67 9.61
N SER A 66 -0.58 -13.12 10.23
CA SER A 66 -1.43 -14.18 9.69
C SER A 66 -2.08 -13.78 8.35
N ILE A 67 -2.23 -12.48 8.08
CA ILE A 67 -2.63 -11.89 6.80
C ILE A 67 -1.71 -10.71 6.51
N GLY A 68 -0.98 -10.75 5.38
CA GLY A 68 0.05 -9.79 4.99
C GLY A 68 1.45 -10.13 5.49
N GLY A 69 1.64 -11.33 6.04
CA GLY A 69 2.96 -11.89 6.36
C GLY A 69 3.54 -12.77 5.24
N PHE A 70 2.80 -12.98 4.16
CA PHE A 70 3.20 -13.76 2.99
C PHE A 70 3.03 -12.95 1.71
N ALA A 71 3.57 -13.46 0.61
CA ALA A 71 3.60 -12.81 -0.70
C ALA A 71 2.24 -12.28 -1.21
N GLY A 72 1.94 -11.03 -0.85
CA GLY A 72 0.74 -10.32 -1.29
C GLY A 72 -0.58 -10.79 -0.72
N ASP A 73 -0.59 -11.60 0.36
CA ASP A 73 -1.83 -12.16 0.89
C ASP A 73 -2.71 -11.12 1.62
N ALA A 74 -2.20 -9.91 1.88
CA ALA A 74 -2.97 -8.74 2.31
C ALA A 74 -3.55 -7.89 1.15
N LEU A 75 -3.13 -8.10 -0.10
CA LEU A 75 -3.62 -7.32 -1.24
C LEU A 75 -5.16 -7.43 -1.43
N PRO A 76 -5.81 -8.60 -1.24
CA PRO A 76 -7.28 -8.67 -1.27
C PRO A 76 -7.96 -7.82 -0.20
N VAL A 77 -7.38 -7.71 1.00
CA VAL A 77 -7.88 -6.86 2.08
C VAL A 77 -7.75 -5.40 1.70
N ALA A 78 -6.58 -4.97 1.19
CA ALA A 78 -6.36 -3.62 0.71
C ALA A 78 -7.37 -3.25 -0.40
N ARG A 79 -7.62 -4.15 -1.35
CA ARG A 79 -8.62 -3.97 -2.41
C ARG A 79 -10.04 -3.78 -1.86
N ALA A 80 -10.43 -4.58 -0.88
CA ALA A 80 -11.75 -4.48 -0.26
C ALA A 80 -11.91 -3.17 0.52
N ILE A 81 -10.89 -2.76 1.29
CA ILE A 81 -10.89 -1.48 1.99
C ILE A 81 -10.91 -0.30 0.99
N ALA A 82 -10.09 -0.35 -0.05
CA ALA A 82 -10.05 0.67 -1.10
C ALA A 82 -11.41 0.88 -1.77
N SER A 83 -12.28 -0.14 -1.82
CA SER A 83 -13.63 0.00 -2.38
C SER A 83 -14.60 0.81 -1.51
N VAL A 84 -14.32 0.95 -0.21
CA VAL A 84 -15.20 1.67 0.72
C VAL A 84 -14.63 3.02 1.17
N VAL A 85 -13.36 3.31 0.93
CA VAL A 85 -12.71 4.60 1.26
C VAL A 85 -12.51 5.47 0.02
N ASP A 86 -12.25 6.77 0.21
CA ASP A 86 -11.93 7.65 -0.92
C ASP A 86 -10.42 7.63 -1.23
N CYS A 87 -9.58 7.39 -0.22
CA CYS A 87 -8.14 7.22 -0.34
C CYS A 87 -7.66 6.16 0.67
N LEU A 88 -6.87 5.20 0.22
CA LEU A 88 -6.18 4.24 1.08
C LEU A 88 -4.67 4.46 0.99
N ILE A 89 -4.02 4.68 2.12
CA ILE A 89 -2.57 4.70 2.23
C ILE A 89 -2.12 3.34 2.75
N SER A 90 -1.17 2.71 2.08
CA SER A 90 -0.55 1.49 2.60
C SER A 90 0.86 1.33 2.04
N HIS A 91 1.58 0.33 2.52
CA HIS A 91 3.00 0.17 2.29
C HIS A 91 3.31 -1.03 1.39
N PRO A 92 4.54 -1.11 0.83
CA PRO A 92 4.96 -2.16 -0.09
C PRO A 92 4.56 -3.58 0.34
N ASN A 93 4.81 -3.96 1.60
CA ASN A 93 4.49 -5.29 2.12
C ASN A 93 3.00 -5.69 2.00
N VAL A 94 2.07 -4.74 2.01
CA VAL A 94 0.63 -5.02 1.79
C VAL A 94 0.29 -5.08 0.29
N LEU A 95 0.96 -4.27 -0.52
CA LEU A 95 0.57 -4.00 -1.91
C LEU A 95 1.31 -4.86 -2.93
N ASN A 96 2.47 -5.38 -2.57
CA ASN A 96 3.34 -6.19 -3.42
C ASN A 96 2.98 -7.68 -3.31
N ALA A 97 3.00 -8.35 -4.45
CA ALA A 97 2.70 -9.77 -4.57
C ALA A 97 3.64 -10.43 -5.60
N ALA A 98 4.94 -10.15 -5.47
CA ALA A 98 5.99 -10.57 -6.39
C ALA A 98 5.70 -10.17 -7.86
N MET A 99 5.31 -11.13 -8.71
CA MET A 99 4.92 -10.86 -10.10
C MET A 99 3.50 -10.32 -10.27
N LEU A 100 2.65 -10.49 -9.25
CA LEU A 100 1.28 -10.02 -9.27
C LEU A 100 1.22 -8.57 -8.81
N TYR A 101 0.41 -7.79 -9.48
CA TYR A 101 0.01 -6.46 -9.02
C TYR A 101 -1.46 -6.25 -9.39
N TRP A 102 -2.18 -5.48 -8.59
CA TRP A 102 -3.56 -5.11 -8.88
C TRP A 102 -3.69 -3.59 -8.95
N PRO A 103 -4.13 -3.02 -10.10
CA PRO A 103 -4.27 -1.57 -10.21
C PRO A 103 -5.42 -1.08 -9.33
N MET A 104 -5.10 -0.18 -8.39
CA MET A 104 -6.07 0.49 -7.52
C MET A 104 -5.87 2.00 -7.61
N PRO A 105 -6.79 2.75 -8.24
CA PRO A 105 -6.58 4.17 -8.56
C PRO A 105 -6.60 5.09 -7.34
N ASN A 106 -7.14 4.63 -6.20
CA ASN A 106 -7.27 5.40 -4.97
C ASN A 106 -6.37 4.88 -3.83
N VAL A 107 -5.30 4.15 -4.17
CA VAL A 107 -4.33 3.62 -3.20
C VAL A 107 -2.99 4.31 -3.36
N LEU A 108 -2.42 4.78 -2.25
CA LEU A 108 -1.11 5.41 -2.19
C LEU A 108 -0.08 4.43 -1.64
N TYR A 109 0.96 4.20 -2.44
CA TYR A 109 2.08 3.32 -2.14
C TYR A 109 3.15 4.07 -1.34
N VAL A 110 3.16 3.92 -0.02
CA VAL A 110 4.01 4.68 0.91
C VAL A 110 4.92 3.74 1.67
N GLU A 111 6.23 3.92 1.54
CA GLU A 111 7.23 3.14 2.26
C GLU A 111 7.03 3.25 3.81
N GLY A 112 7.36 2.21 4.57
CA GLY A 112 7.06 2.10 5.99
C GLY A 112 7.64 3.23 6.85
N TYR A 113 8.93 3.56 6.68
CA TYR A 113 9.52 4.69 7.40
C TYR A 113 8.90 6.03 6.95
N ALA A 114 8.61 6.20 5.66
CA ALA A 114 7.87 7.37 5.19
C ALA A 114 6.48 7.48 5.83
N LEU A 115 5.80 6.35 6.05
CA LEU A 115 4.50 6.28 6.69
C LEU A 115 4.58 6.72 8.16
N ASP A 116 5.63 6.33 8.88
CA ASP A 116 5.87 6.79 10.25
C ASP A 116 6.11 8.31 10.28
N ARG A 117 6.98 8.84 9.41
CA ARG A 117 7.22 10.29 9.31
C ARG A 117 5.98 11.07 8.88
N PHE A 118 5.13 10.48 8.05
CA PHE A 118 3.82 11.03 7.70
C PHE A 118 2.90 11.05 8.93
N ALA A 119 2.77 9.94 9.65
CA ALA A 119 1.93 9.83 10.83
C ALA A 119 2.32 10.81 11.96
N GLU A 120 3.62 11.04 12.15
CA GLU A 120 4.16 12.08 13.05
C GLU A 120 3.83 13.52 12.61
N GLY A 121 3.32 13.69 11.38
CA GLY A 121 3.08 14.98 10.76
C GLY A 121 4.36 15.71 10.35
N ALA A 122 5.50 15.01 10.32
CA ALA A 122 6.77 15.57 9.84
C ALA A 122 6.76 15.70 8.31
N TRP A 123 6.15 14.74 7.61
CA TRP A 123 6.02 14.72 6.16
C TRP A 123 4.55 14.84 5.70
N ALA A 124 4.37 15.39 4.52
CA ALA A 124 3.12 15.39 3.76
C ALA A 124 3.30 14.55 2.48
N LEU A 125 2.21 13.96 2.00
CA LEU A 125 2.21 13.16 0.78
C LEU A 125 1.73 14.00 -0.41
N GLN A 126 2.60 14.21 -1.38
CA GLN A 126 2.27 14.89 -2.63
C GLN A 126 1.92 13.86 -3.70
N LEU A 127 0.67 13.91 -4.18
CA LEU A 127 0.23 13.06 -5.29
C LEU A 127 0.99 13.38 -6.58
N VAL A 128 1.23 12.35 -7.37
CA VAL A 128 1.89 12.44 -8.67
C VAL A 128 1.07 11.71 -9.73
N HIS A 129 1.17 12.17 -10.98
CA HIS A 129 0.65 11.40 -12.11
C HIS A 129 1.59 10.25 -12.47
N GLN A 130 2.90 10.51 -12.39
CA GLN A 130 3.94 9.56 -12.77
C GLN A 130 5.28 9.97 -12.14
N ASN A 131 6.03 9.01 -11.63
CA ASN A 131 7.42 9.17 -11.18
C ASN A 131 8.41 8.86 -12.30
N LYS A 132 9.67 9.22 -12.10
CA LYS A 132 10.83 8.73 -12.84
C LYS A 132 11.56 7.75 -11.94
N VAL A 133 11.40 6.46 -12.23
CA VAL A 133 11.94 5.39 -11.39
C VAL A 133 13.37 5.07 -11.83
N GLY A 134 14.32 5.12 -10.91
CA GLY A 134 15.67 4.61 -11.06
C GLY A 134 15.80 3.22 -10.45
N LEU A 135 16.63 2.36 -11.03
CA LEU A 135 16.91 1.02 -10.53
C LEU A 135 18.34 0.90 -10.02
N VAL A 136 18.52 0.47 -8.78
CA VAL A 136 19.83 0.06 -8.25
C VAL A 136 19.90 -1.46 -8.22
N LEU A 137 20.93 -2.03 -8.83
CA LEU A 137 21.25 -3.45 -8.78
C LEU A 137 22.49 -3.66 -7.93
N ASP A 138 22.43 -4.57 -6.96
CA ASP A 138 23.61 -4.95 -6.18
C ASP A 138 24.67 -5.65 -7.06
N ALA A 139 25.93 -5.25 -6.89
CA ALA A 139 27.08 -5.82 -7.57
C ALA A 139 27.25 -7.33 -7.31
N ALA A 140 26.75 -7.84 -6.17
CA ALA A 140 26.78 -9.27 -5.85
C ALA A 140 25.82 -10.12 -6.69
N ILE A 141 24.85 -9.51 -7.39
CA ILE A 141 23.91 -10.27 -8.23
C ILE A 141 24.67 -10.87 -9.40
N GLU A 142 24.57 -12.19 -9.55
CA GLU A 142 25.16 -12.99 -10.61
C GLU A 142 24.64 -12.54 -11.98
N GLU A 143 25.44 -12.74 -13.03
CA GLU A 143 25.16 -12.21 -14.36
C GLU A 143 23.79 -12.66 -14.91
N GLU A 144 23.46 -13.95 -14.82
CA GLU A 144 22.17 -14.46 -15.29
C GLU A 144 21.00 -13.82 -14.51
N LEU A 145 21.10 -13.80 -13.17
CA LEU A 145 20.05 -13.24 -12.33
C LEU A 145 19.87 -11.74 -12.58
N ARG A 146 20.96 -11.01 -12.83
CA ARG A 146 20.93 -9.60 -13.22
C ARG A 146 20.22 -9.40 -14.55
N ILE A 147 20.51 -10.23 -15.55
CA ILE A 147 19.83 -10.18 -16.85
C ILE A 147 18.32 -10.43 -16.68
N ARG A 148 17.90 -11.38 -15.82
CA ARG A 148 16.47 -11.61 -15.52
C ARG A 148 15.79 -10.37 -14.96
N HIS A 149 16.44 -9.64 -14.05
CA HIS A 149 15.89 -8.39 -13.51
C HIS A 149 15.79 -7.30 -14.58
N LEU A 150 16.80 -7.15 -15.44
CA LEU A 150 16.76 -6.21 -16.57
C LEU A 150 15.65 -6.57 -17.58
N GLN A 151 15.45 -7.85 -17.87
CA GLN A 151 14.35 -8.30 -18.72
C GLN A 151 12.98 -7.95 -18.14
N VAL A 152 12.82 -8.02 -16.82
CA VAL A 152 11.59 -7.58 -16.14
C VAL A 152 11.39 -6.07 -16.26
N VAL A 153 12.45 -5.29 -16.14
CA VAL A 153 12.40 -3.83 -16.35
C VAL A 153 11.96 -3.51 -17.78
N ASP A 154 12.58 -4.14 -18.78
CA ASP A 154 12.22 -3.93 -20.19
C ASP A 154 10.79 -4.40 -20.50
N ALA A 155 10.37 -5.53 -19.95
CA ALA A 155 9.01 -6.05 -20.11
C ALA A 155 7.97 -5.10 -19.48
N THR A 156 8.21 -4.60 -18.26
CA THR A 156 7.26 -3.68 -17.61
C THR A 156 7.23 -2.30 -18.30
N ARG A 157 8.35 -1.82 -18.82
CA ARG A 157 8.39 -0.63 -19.70
C ARG A 157 7.56 -0.85 -20.97
N ALA A 158 7.77 -1.97 -21.66
CA ALA A 158 7.14 -2.24 -22.96
C ALA A 158 5.65 -2.59 -22.85
N SER A 159 5.27 -3.39 -21.85
CA SER A 159 3.91 -3.94 -21.74
C SER A 159 2.99 -3.14 -20.82
N LEU A 160 3.53 -2.50 -19.78
CA LEU A 160 2.76 -1.73 -18.80
C LEU A 160 2.98 -0.21 -18.94
N GLY A 161 3.98 0.22 -19.71
CA GLY A 161 4.32 1.64 -19.87
C GLY A 161 4.96 2.27 -18.65
N LEU A 162 5.64 1.48 -17.81
CA LEU A 162 6.22 2.00 -16.56
C LEU A 162 7.43 2.92 -16.81
N PRO A 163 7.59 4.00 -16.02
CA PRO A 163 8.58 5.05 -16.24
C PRO A 163 9.94 4.75 -15.60
N VAL A 164 10.50 3.56 -15.84
CA VAL A 164 11.81 3.16 -15.30
C VAL A 164 12.91 3.67 -16.22
N ILE A 165 13.61 4.75 -15.89
CA ILE A 165 14.39 5.50 -16.89
C ILE A 165 15.87 5.11 -16.97
N GLU A 166 16.48 4.65 -15.88
CA GLU A 166 17.90 4.31 -15.83
C GLU A 166 18.19 3.31 -14.71
N TYR A 167 19.25 2.52 -14.86
CA TYR A 167 19.73 1.63 -13.82
C TYR A 167 21.22 1.86 -13.55
N ILE A 168 21.66 1.52 -12.33
CA ILE A 168 23.06 1.53 -11.93
C ILE A 168 23.36 0.25 -11.14
N VAL A 169 24.59 -0.23 -11.23
CA VAL A 169 25.11 -1.31 -10.37
C VAL A 169 25.90 -0.68 -9.24
N THR A 170 25.75 -1.16 -8.01
CA THR A 170 26.55 -0.68 -6.87
C THR A 170 28.05 -0.88 -7.13
N ASP A 171 28.90 -0.05 -6.53
CA ASP A 171 30.35 -0.15 -6.72
C ASP A 171 30.99 -1.29 -5.89
N THR A 172 30.26 -1.78 -4.88
CA THR A 172 30.66 -2.87 -4.00
C THR A 172 29.43 -3.74 -3.70
N PRO A 173 29.58 -5.07 -3.56
CA PRO A 173 28.52 -5.94 -3.07
C PRO A 173 27.92 -5.45 -1.76
N LEU A 174 26.60 -5.42 -1.62
CA LEU A 174 25.95 -4.93 -0.40
C LEU A 174 26.18 -5.85 0.81
N GLN A 175 26.39 -7.15 0.55
CA GLN A 175 26.55 -8.21 1.56
C GLN A 175 25.42 -8.18 2.59
N VAL A 176 24.24 -8.56 2.11
CA VAL A 176 23.02 -8.69 2.92
C VAL A 176 23.16 -9.89 3.85
N GLU A 177 22.86 -9.68 5.13
CA GLU A 177 22.74 -10.73 6.14
C GLU A 177 21.35 -10.65 6.78
N LYS A 178 20.75 -11.80 7.07
CA LYS A 178 19.39 -11.91 7.65
C LYS A 178 19.36 -12.93 8.78
N TRP A 179 18.50 -12.72 9.77
CA TRP A 179 18.27 -13.64 10.89
C TRP A 179 16.93 -13.35 11.58
N VAL A 180 16.48 -14.28 12.43
CA VAL A 180 15.36 -14.05 13.35
C VAL A 180 15.91 -13.55 14.69
N ASP A 181 15.36 -12.46 15.21
CA ASP A 181 15.66 -12.01 16.56
C ASP A 181 15.07 -12.99 17.58
N LEU A 182 15.91 -13.67 18.36
CA LEU A 182 15.48 -14.70 19.30
C LEU A 182 14.65 -14.18 20.47
N LYS A 183 14.65 -12.86 20.74
CA LYS A 183 13.87 -12.24 21.81
C LYS A 183 12.49 -11.84 21.32
N THR A 184 12.41 -11.26 20.12
CA THR A 184 11.16 -10.71 19.59
C THR A 184 10.45 -11.65 18.62
N GLY A 185 11.17 -12.63 18.09
CA GLY A 185 10.71 -13.52 17.02
C GLY A 185 10.65 -12.85 15.65
N GLN A 186 11.00 -11.57 15.50
CA GLN A 186 10.88 -10.87 14.21
C GLN A 186 12.04 -11.22 13.27
N SER A 187 11.79 -11.21 11.95
CA SER A 187 12.89 -11.22 10.98
C SER A 187 13.58 -9.87 10.92
N THR A 188 14.90 -9.89 10.82
CA THR A 188 15.75 -8.68 10.76
C THR A 188 17.07 -8.99 10.07
N GLY A 189 17.95 -8.02 9.99
CA GLY A 189 19.29 -8.26 9.48
C GLY A 189 20.12 -6.99 9.31
N ARG A 190 21.09 -7.03 8.40
CA ARG A 190 21.94 -5.87 8.10
C ARG A 190 22.45 -5.87 6.66
N VAL A 191 22.77 -4.66 6.20
CA VAL A 191 23.54 -4.41 4.99
C VAL A 191 24.93 -3.98 5.42
N LYS A 192 25.98 -4.69 4.98
CA LYS A 192 27.35 -4.41 5.42
C LYS A 192 27.99 -3.20 4.74
N HIS A 193 27.61 -2.95 3.48
CA HIS A 193 28.12 -1.84 2.67
C HIS A 193 27.00 -0.85 2.28
N PRO A 194 26.31 -0.23 3.27
CA PRO A 194 25.18 0.67 3.00
C PRO A 194 25.61 1.92 2.25
N ASP A 195 26.86 2.35 2.39
CA ASP A 195 27.46 3.48 1.70
C ASP A 195 27.49 3.29 0.18
N SER A 196 27.71 2.04 -0.28
CA SER A 196 27.67 1.69 -1.71
C SER A 196 26.28 1.89 -2.31
N LEU A 197 25.24 1.47 -1.58
CA LEU A 197 23.84 1.72 -1.96
C LEU A 197 23.56 3.23 -2.04
N LEU A 198 23.92 3.99 -1.00
CA LEU A 198 23.67 5.43 -0.97
C LEU A 198 24.40 6.17 -2.12
N ARG A 199 25.65 5.81 -2.43
CA ARG A 199 26.38 6.38 -3.60
C ARG A 199 25.69 6.08 -4.92
N ALA A 200 25.21 4.85 -5.10
CA ALA A 200 24.48 4.45 -6.32
C ALA A 200 23.19 5.25 -6.49
N VAL A 201 22.40 5.38 -5.42
CA VAL A 201 21.17 6.19 -5.43
C VAL A 201 21.47 7.66 -5.69
N GLN A 202 22.44 8.24 -4.99
CA GLN A 202 22.84 9.63 -5.17
C GLN A 202 23.25 9.93 -6.62
N THR A 203 23.95 8.99 -7.26
CA THR A 203 24.33 9.08 -8.68
C THR A 203 23.10 9.15 -9.58
N LEU A 204 22.14 8.24 -9.42
CA LEU A 204 20.91 8.25 -10.21
C LEU A 204 20.11 9.55 -10.02
N ILE A 205 19.98 10.04 -8.79
CA ILE A 205 19.27 11.30 -8.51
C ILE A 205 19.94 12.45 -9.26
N ASN A 206 21.27 12.56 -9.17
CA ASN A 206 22.00 13.69 -9.73
C ASN A 206 22.13 13.64 -11.25
N GLN A 207 22.34 12.47 -11.84
CA GLN A 207 22.62 12.33 -13.27
C GLN A 207 21.34 12.16 -14.09
N SER A 208 20.36 11.44 -13.55
CA SER A 208 19.17 10.99 -14.27
C SER A 208 17.90 11.73 -13.81
N SER A 209 17.98 12.54 -12.75
CA SER A 209 16.84 13.23 -12.15
C SER A 209 15.68 12.27 -11.81
N VAL A 210 16.01 11.07 -11.34
CA VAL A 210 15.01 10.13 -10.80
C VAL A 210 14.41 10.69 -9.52
N ASN A 211 13.15 10.36 -9.26
CA ASN A 211 12.43 10.80 -8.05
C ASN A 211 11.74 9.62 -7.34
N ALA A 212 12.04 8.39 -7.74
CA ALA A 212 11.67 7.17 -7.04
C ALA A 212 12.74 6.10 -7.32
N ILE A 213 13.00 5.21 -6.35
CA ILE A 213 14.08 4.23 -6.44
C ILE A 213 13.56 2.81 -6.18
N ALA A 214 13.80 1.92 -7.13
CA ALA A 214 13.73 0.48 -6.89
C ALA A 214 15.14 -0.02 -6.55
N VAL A 215 15.28 -0.78 -5.47
CA VAL A 215 16.55 -1.46 -5.12
C VAL A 215 16.37 -2.95 -5.26
N VAL A 216 17.29 -3.60 -5.96
CA VAL A 216 17.42 -5.05 -5.99
C VAL A 216 18.74 -5.42 -5.32
N ALA A 217 18.66 -6.09 -4.18
CA ALA A 217 19.83 -6.56 -3.46
C ALA A 217 19.97 -8.09 -3.56
N ARG A 218 21.21 -8.60 -3.58
CA ARG A 218 21.45 -10.05 -3.53
C ARG A 218 21.31 -10.51 -2.10
N PHE A 219 20.31 -11.35 -1.84
CA PHE A 219 20.09 -11.96 -0.53
C PHE A 219 20.84 -13.29 -0.44
N PRO A 220 21.25 -13.76 0.75
CA PRO A 220 21.72 -15.13 0.89
C PRO A 220 20.58 -16.11 0.55
N ASP A 221 20.92 -17.13 -0.24
CA ASP A 221 20.01 -18.23 -0.54
C ASP A 221 19.79 -19.05 0.74
N ASP A 222 18.55 -19.43 1.02
CA ASP A 222 18.19 -20.25 2.18
C ASP A 222 18.35 -21.73 1.88
N ASP A 223 18.65 -22.51 2.92
CA ASP A 223 18.45 -23.95 2.88
C ASP A 223 16.95 -24.25 2.81
N ILE A 224 16.57 -25.32 2.09
CA ILE A 224 15.15 -25.66 1.87
C ILE A 224 14.41 -25.88 3.20
N GLU A 225 15.10 -26.37 4.23
CA GLU A 225 14.54 -26.58 5.57
C GLU A 225 14.13 -25.27 6.23
N ASP A 226 14.91 -24.20 6.06
CA ASP A 226 14.65 -22.87 6.65
C ASP A 226 13.46 -22.17 5.98
N MET A 227 13.14 -22.50 4.73
CA MET A 227 11.99 -21.95 4.01
C MET A 227 10.70 -22.76 4.17
N ASN A 228 10.76 -23.97 4.73
CA ASN A 228 9.64 -24.90 4.62
C ASN A 228 8.38 -24.40 5.33
N ASP A 229 8.52 -23.86 6.55
CA ASP A 229 7.39 -23.30 7.29
C ASP A 229 6.75 -22.15 6.50
N TYR A 230 7.55 -21.19 6.03
CA TYR A 230 7.07 -20.05 5.23
C TYR A 230 6.33 -20.51 3.96
N ARG A 231 6.90 -21.48 3.23
CA ARG A 231 6.28 -22.04 2.01
C ARG A 231 5.00 -22.84 2.30
N GLN A 232 4.81 -23.36 3.51
CA GLN A 232 3.55 -23.93 3.97
C GLN A 232 2.56 -22.89 4.52
N GLY A 233 2.88 -21.59 4.46
CA GLY A 233 2.02 -20.53 5.00
C GLY A 233 2.07 -20.44 6.53
N LEU A 234 3.17 -20.89 7.12
CA LEU A 234 3.46 -20.86 8.55
C LEU A 234 4.73 -20.04 8.80
N GLY A 235 4.97 -19.62 10.04
CA GLY A 235 6.20 -18.91 10.38
C GLY A 235 6.30 -17.50 9.79
N ILE A 236 7.53 -17.07 9.50
CA ILE A 236 7.89 -15.67 9.25
C ILE A 236 8.76 -15.62 8.00
N ASP A 237 8.53 -14.62 7.15
CA ASP A 237 9.45 -14.31 6.07
C ASP A 237 10.79 -13.80 6.61
N LEU A 238 11.87 -14.55 6.38
CA LEU A 238 13.23 -14.21 6.80
C LEU A 238 13.81 -13.02 6.02
N LEU A 239 13.29 -12.72 4.84
CA LEU A 239 13.78 -11.65 3.96
C LEU A 239 13.24 -10.30 4.42
N ALA A 240 11.93 -10.27 4.70
CA ALA A 240 11.12 -9.11 5.04
C ALA A 240 11.83 -8.03 5.88
N GLY A 241 12.44 -8.41 7.00
CA GLY A 241 13.11 -7.45 7.89
C GLY A 241 14.25 -6.66 7.21
N VAL A 242 15.04 -7.31 6.35
CA VAL A 242 16.17 -6.63 5.68
C VAL A 242 15.70 -5.82 4.46
N GLU A 243 14.63 -6.25 3.79
CA GLU A 243 14.00 -5.46 2.73
C GLU A 243 13.51 -4.11 3.26
N ALA A 244 12.91 -4.11 4.46
CA ALA A 244 12.53 -2.89 5.16
C ALA A 244 13.76 -2.03 5.45
N ILE A 245 14.84 -2.59 6.01
CA ILE A 245 16.08 -1.85 6.30
C ILE A 245 16.66 -1.17 5.04
N ILE A 246 16.68 -1.87 3.90
CA ILE A 246 17.23 -1.34 2.64
C ILE A 246 16.41 -0.12 2.16
N SER A 247 15.09 -0.26 2.09
CA SER A 247 14.22 0.83 1.62
C SER A 247 14.18 1.99 2.61
N HIS A 248 14.10 1.71 3.92
CA HIS A 248 14.16 2.71 4.99
C HIS A 248 15.43 3.56 4.90
N LEU A 249 16.59 2.93 4.67
CA LEU A 249 17.87 3.62 4.55
C LEU A 249 17.84 4.67 3.43
N VAL A 250 17.33 4.29 2.25
CA VAL A 250 17.22 5.19 1.09
C VAL A 250 16.20 6.29 1.33
N VAL A 251 15.01 5.97 1.83
CA VAL A 251 13.97 6.96 2.12
C VAL A 251 14.44 7.96 3.17
N LYS A 252 15.10 7.49 4.22
CA LYS A 252 15.61 8.34 5.29
C LYS A 252 16.64 9.35 4.80
N GLU A 253 17.57 8.90 3.95
CA GLU A 253 18.65 9.74 3.42
C GLU A 253 18.14 10.74 2.36
N PHE A 254 17.36 10.25 1.38
CA PHE A 254 17.03 11.02 0.19
C PHE A 254 15.62 11.59 0.16
N GLN A 255 14.73 11.16 1.06
CA GLN A 255 13.34 11.64 1.18
C GLN A 255 12.52 11.49 -0.12
N ILE A 256 12.82 10.46 -0.91
CA ILE A 256 12.07 10.08 -2.11
C ILE A 256 11.51 8.67 -1.95
N PRO A 257 10.41 8.32 -2.64
CA PRO A 257 9.86 6.96 -2.62
C PRO A 257 10.90 5.90 -2.97
N CYS A 258 10.97 4.86 -2.14
CA CYS A 258 11.80 3.71 -2.39
C CYS A 258 11.05 2.42 -2.04
N ALA A 259 11.32 1.37 -2.80
CA ALA A 259 10.92 0.01 -2.47
C ALA A 259 11.97 -0.98 -2.97
N HIS A 260 11.87 -2.19 -2.44
CA HIS A 260 12.88 -3.22 -2.58
C HIS A 260 12.29 -4.48 -3.23
N ALA A 261 13.12 -5.22 -3.96
CA ALA A 261 12.87 -6.61 -4.35
C ALA A 261 14.15 -7.44 -4.12
N PRO A 262 14.07 -8.65 -3.55
CA PRO A 262 15.24 -9.48 -3.36
C PRO A 262 15.65 -10.16 -4.68
N ALA A 263 16.94 -10.27 -4.91
CA ALA A 263 17.51 -11.19 -5.89
C ALA A 263 17.90 -12.49 -5.16
N LEU A 264 17.24 -13.58 -5.53
CA LEU A 264 17.43 -14.92 -4.99
C LEU A 264 17.60 -15.92 -6.12
N SER A 265 18.32 -17.00 -5.84
CA SER A 265 18.34 -18.16 -6.73
C SER A 265 16.95 -18.80 -6.76
N PRO A 266 16.49 -19.29 -7.92
CA PRO A 266 15.21 -20.00 -7.99
C PRO A 266 15.27 -21.29 -7.16
N VAL A 267 14.26 -21.48 -6.32
CA VAL A 267 14.14 -22.67 -5.47
C VAL A 267 13.56 -23.83 -6.30
N PRO A 268 13.89 -25.11 -6.00
CA PRO A 268 13.24 -26.23 -6.66
C PRO A 268 11.71 -26.22 -6.51
N LEU A 269 11.04 -26.69 -7.55
CA LEU A 269 9.58 -26.84 -7.58
C LEU A 269 9.09 -27.63 -6.36
N SER A 270 8.11 -27.07 -5.65
CA SER A 270 7.38 -27.78 -4.59
C SER A 270 6.00 -28.22 -5.07
N MET A 271 5.64 -29.48 -4.83
CA MET A 271 4.30 -30.01 -5.09
C MET A 271 3.29 -29.66 -3.99
N SER A 272 3.78 -29.28 -2.80
CA SER A 272 2.96 -28.90 -1.65
C SER A 272 3.36 -27.48 -1.25
N LEU A 273 2.71 -26.50 -1.87
CA LEU A 273 2.94 -25.09 -1.61
C LEU A 273 1.65 -24.44 -1.12
N CYS A 274 1.75 -23.61 -0.09
CA CYS A 274 0.61 -22.82 0.35
C CYS A 274 0.24 -21.77 -0.71
N PRO A 275 -1.05 -21.59 -1.03
CA PRO A 275 -1.50 -20.55 -1.96
C PRO A 275 -1.01 -19.13 -1.60
N LYS A 276 -0.72 -18.87 -0.32
CA LYS A 276 -0.21 -17.57 0.16
C LYS A 276 1.25 -17.28 -0.25
N ALA A 277 2.05 -18.32 -0.47
CA ALA A 277 3.43 -18.19 -0.94
C ALA A 277 3.56 -18.36 -2.47
N ALA A 278 2.49 -18.82 -3.14
CA ALA A 278 2.52 -19.17 -4.56
C ALA A 278 2.87 -18.02 -5.51
N ALA A 279 2.63 -16.77 -5.10
CA ALA A 279 3.00 -15.61 -5.91
C ALA A 279 4.51 -15.49 -6.14
N GLU A 280 5.34 -16.05 -5.25
CA GLU A 280 6.80 -16.01 -5.37
C GLU A 280 7.35 -17.06 -6.33
N GLU A 281 6.60 -18.14 -6.61
CA GLU A 281 7.02 -19.21 -7.51
C GLU A 281 6.73 -18.94 -8.99
N ILE A 282 5.81 -18.01 -9.29
CA ILE A 282 5.34 -17.78 -10.66
C ILE A 282 6.29 -16.88 -11.47
N GLY A 283 7.57 -16.81 -11.08
CA GLY A 283 8.54 -15.86 -11.60
C GLY A 283 9.97 -16.12 -11.22
N TYR A 284 10.88 -15.41 -11.89
CA TYR A 284 12.30 -15.37 -11.51
C TYR A 284 12.63 -14.18 -10.60
N THR A 285 11.73 -13.20 -10.45
CA THR A 285 11.97 -11.98 -9.67
C THR A 285 10.68 -11.48 -9.01
N PHE A 286 10.86 -10.67 -7.97
CA PHE A 286 9.79 -10.02 -7.20
C PHE A 286 9.55 -8.57 -7.64
N LEU A 287 10.28 -8.12 -8.67
CA LEU A 287 10.40 -6.73 -9.10
C LEU A 287 9.15 -6.11 -9.78
N PRO A 288 8.26 -6.85 -10.50
CA PRO A 288 7.17 -6.21 -11.24
C PRO A 288 6.23 -5.35 -10.38
N CYS A 289 5.78 -5.87 -9.24
CA CYS A 289 4.88 -5.13 -8.35
C CYS A 289 5.52 -3.88 -7.75
N VAL A 290 6.82 -3.95 -7.44
CA VAL A 290 7.62 -2.84 -6.93
C VAL A 290 7.67 -1.70 -7.95
N LEU A 291 7.98 -2.00 -9.21
CA LEU A 291 8.02 -1.00 -10.26
C LEU A 291 6.64 -0.38 -10.52
N ALA A 292 5.58 -1.21 -10.48
CA ALA A 292 4.21 -0.74 -10.63
C ALA A 292 3.81 0.23 -9.50
N GLY A 293 4.08 -0.13 -8.24
CA GLY A 293 3.79 0.72 -7.08
C GLY A 293 4.60 2.02 -7.07
N LEU A 294 5.89 1.95 -7.39
CA LEU A 294 6.75 3.14 -7.46
C LEU A 294 6.38 4.08 -8.61
N SER A 295 5.72 3.60 -9.66
CA SER A 295 5.37 4.41 -10.83
C SER A 295 4.49 5.62 -10.49
N ASN A 296 3.69 5.54 -9.42
CA ASN A 296 2.79 6.59 -8.95
C ASN A 296 2.83 6.83 -7.43
N ALA A 297 3.81 6.25 -6.72
CA ALA A 297 4.02 6.51 -5.30
C ALA A 297 4.10 8.02 -5.00
N PRO A 298 3.40 8.53 -3.98
CA PRO A 298 3.41 9.95 -3.66
C PRO A 298 4.81 10.42 -3.24
N GLN A 299 5.17 11.64 -3.60
CA GLN A 299 6.41 12.26 -3.16
C GLN A 299 6.30 12.74 -1.72
N TYR A 300 7.40 12.71 -0.98
CA TYR A 300 7.43 13.12 0.43
C TYR A 300 7.88 14.57 0.52
N LEU A 301 7.09 15.40 1.19
CA LEU A 301 7.42 16.80 1.43
C LEU A 301 7.59 17.04 2.93
N VAL A 302 8.75 17.56 3.32
CA VAL A 302 8.94 18.06 4.69
C VAL A 302 7.95 19.19 4.93
N LYS A 303 7.14 19.05 5.98
CA LYS A 303 6.07 20.00 6.30
C LYS A 303 6.65 21.39 6.53
N ASN A 304 6.31 22.32 5.65
CA ASN A 304 6.58 23.74 5.75
C ASN A 304 5.30 24.51 5.36
N SER A 305 5.26 25.82 5.57
CA SER A 305 4.06 26.62 5.26
C SER A 305 3.59 26.49 3.79
N LYS A 306 4.48 26.09 2.86
CA LYS A 306 4.17 25.88 1.43
C LYS A 306 3.53 24.52 1.12
N SER A 307 3.54 23.55 2.03
CA SER A 307 2.93 22.23 1.79
C SER A 307 1.40 22.27 1.80
N LEU A 308 0.79 23.22 2.52
CA LEU A 308 -0.67 23.42 2.56
C LEU A 308 -1.25 23.93 1.23
N GLU A 309 -0.48 24.66 0.44
CA GLU A 309 -0.96 25.27 -0.81
C GLU A 309 -1.01 24.27 -1.99
N ARG A 310 -0.37 23.11 -1.87
CA ARG A 310 -0.19 22.14 -2.98
C ARG A 310 -1.22 21.00 -3.01
N GLY A 311 -2.25 21.03 -2.17
CA GLY A 311 -3.22 19.92 -2.09
C GLY A 311 -2.59 18.59 -1.67
N CYS A 312 -1.54 18.63 -0.85
CA CYS A 312 -0.91 17.44 -0.28
C CYS A 312 -1.81 16.82 0.78
N ILE A 313 -1.70 15.52 0.96
CA ILE A 313 -2.37 14.81 2.05
C ILE A 313 -1.51 14.94 3.30
N LEU A 314 -2.16 15.34 4.39
CA LEU A 314 -1.57 15.51 5.71
C LEU A 314 -2.02 14.37 6.63
N ALA A 315 -1.24 14.13 7.69
CA ALA A 315 -1.59 13.17 8.73
C ALA A 315 -2.98 13.45 9.34
N SER A 316 -3.34 14.73 9.47
CA SER A 316 -4.62 15.19 9.99
C SER A 316 -5.82 14.91 9.07
N ASP A 317 -5.55 14.49 7.82
CA ASP A 317 -6.58 14.12 6.86
C ASP A 317 -6.99 12.64 7.01
N VAL A 318 -6.24 11.84 7.78
CA VAL A 318 -6.53 10.43 8.03
C VAL A 318 -7.75 10.30 8.95
N ASP A 319 -8.73 9.51 8.53
CA ASP A 319 -9.96 9.21 9.27
C ASP A 319 -9.87 7.91 10.06
N SER A 320 -9.16 6.90 9.56
CA SER A 320 -9.01 5.61 10.25
C SER A 320 -7.69 4.92 9.94
N VAL A 321 -7.19 4.14 10.90
CA VAL A 321 -5.98 3.32 10.79
C VAL A 321 -6.36 1.87 11.12
N ILE A 322 -5.96 0.93 10.28
CA ILE A 322 -6.27 -0.49 10.41
C ILE A 322 -4.98 -1.28 10.55
N LEU A 323 -4.89 -2.13 11.58
CA LEU A 323 -3.68 -2.90 11.89
C LEU A 323 -3.98 -4.21 12.65
N PRO A 324 -3.03 -5.17 12.67
CA PRO A 324 -3.04 -6.32 13.59
C PRO A 324 -3.26 -5.93 15.05
N ALA A 325 -4.02 -6.73 15.80
CA ALA A 325 -4.36 -6.41 17.19
C ALA A 325 -3.19 -6.43 18.18
N ASP A 326 -2.10 -7.11 17.83
CA ASP A 326 -0.91 -7.29 18.66
C ASP A 326 0.31 -6.49 18.16
N ALA A 327 0.13 -5.60 17.16
CA ALA A 327 1.19 -4.80 16.55
C ALA A 327 1.01 -3.28 16.72
N CYS A 328 0.44 -2.84 17.84
CA CYS A 328 0.15 -1.41 18.08
C CYS A 328 1.35 -0.58 18.56
N GLY A 329 2.51 -1.21 18.77
CA GLY A 329 3.71 -0.57 19.31
C GLY A 329 4.54 0.23 18.29
N GLY A 330 4.17 0.20 17.00
CA GLY A 330 4.90 0.92 15.95
C GLY A 330 4.76 2.44 16.04
N ASP A 331 5.83 3.15 15.65
CA ASP A 331 5.94 4.61 15.78
C ASP A 331 4.79 5.35 15.09
N GLY A 332 4.41 4.98 13.86
CA GLY A 332 3.30 5.60 13.16
C GLY A 332 1.95 5.41 13.85
N VAL A 333 1.72 4.24 14.46
CA VAL A 333 0.47 3.95 15.20
C VAL A 333 0.38 4.81 16.44
N ILE A 334 1.48 4.90 17.20
CA ILE A 334 1.59 5.74 18.40
C ILE A 334 1.39 7.21 18.03
N ALA A 335 1.98 7.67 16.93
CA ALA A 335 1.84 9.03 16.43
C ALA A 335 0.38 9.38 16.11
N PHE A 336 -0.31 8.53 15.33
CA PHE A 336 -1.74 8.71 15.03
C PHE A 336 -2.60 8.68 16.30
N ALA A 337 -2.34 7.77 17.22
CA ALA A 337 -3.10 7.64 18.47
C ALA A 337 -2.92 8.85 19.40
N SER A 338 -1.80 9.58 19.26
CA SER A 338 -1.44 10.75 20.09
C SER A 338 -2.04 12.07 19.61
N PHE A 339 -2.75 12.09 18.47
CA PHE A 339 -3.37 13.32 17.96
C PHE A 339 -4.48 13.82 18.89
N LYS A 340 -4.44 15.12 19.21
CA LYS A 340 -5.44 15.78 20.06
C LYS A 340 -6.67 16.24 19.29
N GLN A 341 -6.50 16.57 18.01
CA GLN A 341 -7.55 17.02 17.11
C GLN A 341 -7.53 16.12 15.89
N ASN A 342 -8.71 15.77 15.38
CA ASN A 342 -8.87 14.86 14.24
C ASN A 342 -8.11 13.54 14.43
N LYS A 343 -8.16 12.97 15.64
CA LYS A 343 -7.59 11.66 15.93
C LYS A 343 -8.28 10.61 15.04
N PRO A 344 -7.54 9.83 14.25
CA PRO A 344 -8.16 8.80 13.43
C PRO A 344 -8.72 7.67 14.30
N LEU A 345 -9.76 7.02 13.79
CA LEU A 345 -10.31 5.81 14.39
C LEU A 345 -9.31 4.65 14.21
N ILE A 346 -8.68 4.21 15.30
CA ILE A 346 -7.79 3.05 15.28
C ILE A 346 -8.64 1.77 15.34
N ILE A 347 -8.49 0.89 14.36
CA ILE A 347 -9.22 -0.37 14.21
C ILE A 347 -8.23 -1.53 14.26
N THR A 348 -8.35 -2.38 15.27
CA THR A 348 -7.45 -3.52 15.48
C THR A 348 -8.14 -4.84 15.15
N VAL A 349 -7.45 -5.69 14.39
CA VAL A 349 -8.02 -6.93 13.84
C VAL A 349 -7.46 -8.15 14.57
N ASP A 350 -8.31 -8.88 15.30
CA ASP A 350 -7.91 -9.98 16.19
C ASP A 350 -7.45 -11.25 15.43
N GLU A 351 -8.06 -11.56 14.28
CA GLU A 351 -7.64 -12.72 13.47
C GLU A 351 -6.25 -12.56 12.85
N ASN A 352 -5.77 -11.33 12.66
CA ASN A 352 -4.46 -11.07 12.07
C ASN A 352 -3.40 -11.08 13.17
N ARG A 353 -3.05 -12.27 13.64
CA ARG A 353 -2.07 -12.46 14.72
C ARG A 353 -0.66 -12.38 14.19
N THR A 354 0.25 -11.94 15.05
CA THR A 354 1.67 -11.75 14.76
C THR A 354 2.52 -12.36 15.89
N VAL A 355 3.84 -12.29 15.79
CA VAL A 355 4.74 -12.68 16.90
C VAL A 355 4.85 -11.62 18.00
N LEU A 356 4.26 -10.44 17.79
CA LEU A 356 4.29 -9.34 18.74
C LEU A 356 3.22 -9.52 19.83
N ASN A 357 3.23 -8.61 20.80
CA ASN A 357 2.28 -8.63 21.91
C ASN A 357 1.91 -7.21 22.38
N ASP A 358 2.00 -6.25 21.46
CA ASP A 358 1.76 -4.83 21.65
C ASP A 358 0.28 -4.54 21.40
N THR A 359 -0.57 -4.94 22.35
CA THR A 359 -2.02 -4.71 22.24
C THR A 359 -2.40 -3.27 22.59
N PRO A 360 -3.55 -2.75 22.12
CA PRO A 360 -4.00 -1.39 22.46
C PRO A 360 -3.99 -1.09 23.96
N ASP A 361 -4.42 -2.06 24.78
CA ASP A 361 -4.49 -1.88 26.24
C ASP A 361 -3.11 -1.77 26.87
N LYS A 362 -2.11 -2.49 26.34
CA LYS A 362 -0.73 -2.45 26.84
C LYS A 362 0.00 -1.17 26.47
N ILE A 363 -0.22 -0.69 25.24
CA ILE A 363 0.35 0.56 24.75
C ILE A 363 -0.40 1.77 25.33
N GLY A 364 -1.65 1.58 25.78
CA GLY A 364 -2.49 2.64 26.36
C GLY A 364 -3.18 3.49 25.30
N ILE A 365 -3.53 2.90 24.15
CA ILE A 365 -4.25 3.57 23.07
C ILE A 365 -5.69 3.09 22.97
N GLU A 366 -6.59 4.02 22.66
CA GLU A 366 -7.99 3.70 22.35
C GLU A 366 -8.11 3.13 20.93
N ALA A 367 -8.75 1.98 20.79
CA ALA A 367 -8.99 1.32 19.52
C ALA A 367 -10.34 0.57 19.51
N VAL A 368 -10.96 0.51 18.34
CA VAL A 368 -12.08 -0.40 18.04
C VAL A 368 -11.50 -1.78 17.72
N LYS A 369 -11.75 -2.75 18.59
CA LYS A 369 -11.34 -4.14 18.39
C LYS A 369 -12.39 -4.86 17.55
N VAL A 370 -11.97 -5.42 16.43
CA VAL A 370 -12.80 -6.22 15.53
C VAL A 370 -12.23 -7.63 15.38
N SER A 371 -13.11 -8.58 15.08
CA SER A 371 -12.74 -9.99 15.02
C SER A 371 -11.95 -10.31 13.74
N ASN A 372 -12.32 -9.67 12.64
CA ASN A 372 -11.78 -9.94 11.30
C ASN A 372 -11.84 -8.72 10.37
N TYR A 373 -11.21 -8.82 9.21
CA TYR A 373 -11.19 -7.72 8.23
C TYR A 373 -12.57 -7.41 7.62
N TRP A 374 -13.51 -8.36 7.60
CA TRP A 374 -14.88 -8.07 7.14
C TRP A 374 -15.58 -7.09 8.09
N GLU A 375 -15.42 -7.32 9.39
CA GLU A 375 -15.91 -6.41 10.42
C GLU A 375 -15.18 -5.06 10.36
N ALA A 376 -13.85 -5.05 10.13
CA ALA A 376 -13.09 -3.82 9.94
C ALA A 376 -13.65 -2.97 8.79
N ILE A 377 -13.95 -3.59 7.63
CA ILE A 377 -14.56 -2.93 6.47
C ILE A 377 -15.93 -2.36 6.82
N GLY A 378 -16.75 -3.10 7.58
CA GLY A 378 -18.05 -2.62 8.07
C GLY A 378 -17.93 -1.40 8.99
N VAL A 379 -16.94 -1.39 9.89
CA VAL A 379 -16.62 -0.25 10.77
C VAL A 379 -16.21 0.97 9.96
N ILE A 380 -15.34 0.79 8.96
CA ILE A 380 -14.91 1.87 8.05
C ILE A 380 -16.11 2.45 7.29
N ALA A 381 -16.96 1.58 6.74
CA ALA A 381 -18.14 2.02 5.98
C ALA A 381 -19.11 2.82 6.86
N ALA A 382 -19.34 2.38 8.11
CA ALA A 382 -20.17 3.11 9.08
C ALA A 382 -19.54 4.47 9.43
N HIS A 383 -18.24 4.49 9.74
CA HIS A 383 -17.53 5.71 10.11
C HIS A 383 -17.53 6.73 8.96
N LYS A 384 -17.26 6.30 7.72
CA LYS A 384 -17.37 7.15 6.51
C LYS A 384 -18.77 7.71 6.30
N ALA A 385 -19.81 6.94 6.62
CA ALA A 385 -21.19 7.41 6.55
C ALA A 385 -21.54 8.48 7.61
N GLY A 386 -20.68 8.67 8.61
CA GLY A 386 -20.93 9.52 9.79
C GLY A 386 -21.79 8.82 10.85
N ILE A 387 -21.80 7.48 10.84
CA ILE A 387 -22.53 6.64 11.79
C ILE A 387 -21.52 6.15 12.84
N ASP A 388 -21.84 6.31 14.13
CA ASP A 388 -21.07 5.68 15.20
C ASP A 388 -21.14 4.15 15.06
N PRO A 389 -20.01 3.45 14.83
CA PRO A 389 -19.99 2.00 14.67
C PRO A 389 -20.62 1.23 15.84
N ASN A 390 -20.59 1.78 17.06
CA ASN A 390 -21.25 1.16 18.23
C ASN A 390 -22.78 1.10 18.09
N SER A 391 -23.38 1.97 17.27
CA SER A 391 -24.83 1.93 16.98
C SER A 391 -25.26 0.69 16.21
N LEU A 392 -24.31 0.04 15.52
CA LEU A 392 -24.55 -1.20 14.77
C LEU A 392 -24.30 -2.45 15.62
N ARG A 393 -23.84 -2.29 16.86
CA ARG A 393 -23.54 -3.39 17.77
C ARG A 393 -24.69 -3.60 18.75
N ARG A 394 -25.09 -4.86 18.92
CA ARG A 394 -26.10 -5.25 19.91
C ARG A 394 -25.68 -4.76 21.30
N ASN A 395 -26.57 -4.02 21.96
CA ASN A 395 -26.41 -3.53 23.33
C ASN A 395 -25.18 -2.61 23.57
N LYS A 396 -24.71 -1.89 22.56
CA LYS A 396 -23.60 -0.91 22.71
C LYS A 396 -24.04 0.55 22.72
N ILE A 397 -25.34 0.80 22.66
CA ILE A 397 -25.92 2.13 22.85
C ILE A 397 -26.59 2.17 24.22
N SER A 398 -26.08 3.04 25.09
CA SER A 398 -26.66 3.36 26.39
C SER A 398 -27.50 4.63 26.33
N ASN A 399 -28.40 4.81 27.29
CA ASN A 399 -29.09 6.09 27.49
C ASN A 399 -28.07 7.23 27.65
N ILE A 400 -28.38 8.40 27.08
CA ILE A 400 -27.54 9.59 27.20
C ILE A 400 -27.37 9.98 28.69
N GLN A 401 -26.15 10.30 29.09
CA GLN A 401 -25.87 10.71 30.47
C GLN A 401 -26.11 12.22 30.65
N CYS A 402 -26.83 12.60 31.70
CA CYS A 402 -26.94 13.99 32.12
C CYS A 402 -25.70 14.34 32.97
N ILE A 403 -24.82 15.18 32.44
CA ILE A 403 -23.76 15.79 33.26
C ILE A 403 -24.43 16.87 34.09
N SER A 404 -24.62 16.62 35.38
CA SER A 404 -25.02 17.68 36.31
C SER A 404 -23.88 18.70 36.35
N ALA A 405 -24.13 19.92 35.85
CA ALA A 405 -23.25 21.04 36.09
C ALA A 405 -23.04 21.15 37.61
N ILE A 406 -21.79 21.06 38.06
CA ILE A 406 -21.45 21.19 39.48
C ILE A 406 -22.05 22.51 39.97
N SER A 407 -23.00 22.43 40.90
CA SER A 407 -23.44 23.60 41.63
C SER A 407 -22.23 24.21 42.32
N SER A 408 -22.07 25.51 42.22
CA SER A 408 -20.98 26.31 42.77
C SER A 408 -20.84 26.31 44.30
N ASN A 409 -21.32 25.28 45.01
CA ASN A 409 -21.10 25.10 46.44
C ASN A 409 -20.88 23.61 46.77
N GLY A 410 -19.72 23.31 47.36
CA GLY A 410 -19.17 21.97 47.52
C GLY A 410 -19.95 21.05 48.46
N SER A 411 -20.83 20.24 47.90
CA SER A 411 -21.32 19.02 48.56
C SER A 411 -21.44 17.89 47.54
N ALA A 412 -20.66 16.83 47.77
CA ALA A 412 -20.64 15.64 46.94
C ALA A 412 -21.98 14.90 47.06
N VAL A 413 -22.67 14.71 45.94
CA VAL A 413 -23.82 13.79 45.86
C VAL A 413 -23.31 12.45 45.38
N SER A 414 -23.31 11.47 46.28
CA SER A 414 -23.04 10.06 46.02
C SER A 414 -24.11 9.49 45.08
N SER A 415 -23.74 9.08 43.87
CA SER A 415 -24.61 8.30 42.99
C SER A 415 -24.48 6.81 43.31
N ALA A 416 -25.51 6.26 43.94
CA ALA A 416 -25.64 4.82 44.17
C ALA A 416 -25.75 4.08 42.83
N ARG A 417 -24.86 3.11 42.61
CA ARG A 417 -24.98 2.12 41.52
C ARG A 417 -26.16 1.20 41.81
N LEU A 418 -27.18 1.25 40.97
CA LEU A 418 -28.21 0.20 40.88
C LEU A 418 -27.69 -0.88 39.92
N PHE A 419 -27.40 -2.05 40.47
CA PHE A 419 -27.30 -3.30 39.72
C PHE A 419 -28.70 -3.75 39.32
N VAL A 420 -28.98 -3.83 38.02
CA VAL A 420 -29.77 -4.90 37.37
C VAL A 420 -29.20 -5.11 35.97
#